data_AF-A0A970LTR1-F1
#
_entry.id   AF-A0A970LTR1-F1
#
_cell.length_a   1.000
_cell.length_b   1.000
_cell.length_c   1.000
_cell.angle_alpha   90.00
_cell.angle_beta   90.00
_cell.angle_gamma   90.00
#
_symmetry.space_group_name_H-M   'P 1'
#
loop_
_entity.id
_entity.type
_entity.pdbx_description
1 polymer ?
#
loop_
_entity_poly.entity_id
_entity_poly.type
_entity_poly.pdbx_seq_one_letter_code
_entity_poly.pdbx_strand_id
1 'polypeptide(L)'
;MEERHNLKITTRDRVLRAWQNTTELVRDFETYSREIEDNKEVAEMFGRFAEDEGHHAARLLEVLRELEGTKPKRCGKKKDES
;
A
#
# COMPACT_ATOMS: atom_id res chain seq x y z
N MET A 1 1.73 32.65 22.53
CA MET A 1 1.08 31.34 22.36
C MET A 1 1.20 30.95 20.91
N GLU A 2 1.52 29.68 20.67
CA GLU A 2 2.20 29.16 19.48
C GLU A 2 1.49 29.42 18.15
N GLU A 3 2.29 29.77 17.14
CA GLU A 3 1.90 29.74 15.73
C GLU A 3 1.32 28.37 15.40
N ARG A 4 0.01 28.30 15.18
CA ARG A 4 -0.64 27.08 14.68
C ARG A 4 -0.13 26.87 13.26
N HIS A 5 0.90 26.04 13.12
CA HIS A 5 1.46 25.66 11.84
C HIS A 5 0.32 25.18 10.94
N ASN A 6 -0.04 25.98 9.93
CA ASN A 6 -0.98 25.65 8.88
C ASN A 6 -0.38 24.58 7.96
N LEU A 7 -0.13 23.39 8.50
CA LEU A 7 0.27 22.22 7.73
C LEU A 7 -0.92 21.83 6.85
N LYS A 8 -0.95 22.37 5.63
CA LYS A 8 -1.90 21.94 4.60
C LYS A 8 -1.55 20.50 4.24
N ILE A 9 -2.32 19.56 4.78
CA ILE A 9 -2.23 18.15 4.38
C ILE A 9 -2.54 18.08 2.89
N THR A 10 -1.53 17.75 2.09
CA THR A 10 -1.66 17.64 0.64
C THR A 10 -2.26 16.28 0.27
N THR A 11 -2.64 16.10 -1.00
CA THR A 11 -3.08 14.79 -1.49
C THR A 11 -1.97 13.74 -1.35
N ARG A 12 -0.70 14.14 -1.57
CA ARG A 12 0.47 13.27 -1.35
C ARG A 12 0.55 12.77 0.08
N ASP A 13 0.40 13.66 1.07
CA ASP A 13 0.48 13.27 2.49
C ASP A 13 -0.62 12.26 2.87
N ARG A 14 -1.82 12.41 2.30
CA ARG A 14 -2.91 11.44 2.52
C ARG A 14 -2.60 10.07 1.92
N VAL A 15 -2.08 10.03 0.68
CA VAL A 15 -1.70 8.78 0.02
C VAL A 15 -0.51 8.13 0.74
N LEU A 16 0.46 8.93 1.20
CA LEU A 16 1.64 8.44 1.92
C LEU A 16 1.23 7.78 3.24
N ARG A 17 0.33 8.43 3.98
CA ARG A 17 -0.21 7.88 5.22
C ARG A 17 -1.03 6.62 4.98
N ALA A 18 -1.86 6.60 3.93
CA ALA A 18 -2.60 5.41 3.56
C ALA A 18 -1.66 4.25 3.20
N TRP A 19 -0.58 4.52 2.46
CA TRP A 19 0.43 3.52 2.12
C TRP A 19 1.09 2.95 3.37
N GLN A 20 1.56 3.81 4.29
CA GLN A 20 2.18 3.38 5.55
C GLN A 20 1.23 2.50 6.37
N ASN A 21 -0.01 2.94 6.54
CA ASN A 21 -1.02 2.17 7.28
C ASN A 21 -1.29 0.81 6.61
N THR A 22 -1.37 0.77 5.29
CA THR A 22 -1.60 -0.48 4.55
C THR A 22 -0.41 -1.44 4.72
N THR A 23 0.82 -0.93 4.67
CA THR A 23 2.01 -1.76 4.91
C THR A 23 2.13 -2.27 6.35
N GLU A 24 1.60 -1.53 7.32
CA GLU A 24 1.49 -1.97 8.71
C GLU A 24 0.48 -3.11 8.83
N LEU A 25 -0.71 -2.97 8.22
CA LEU A 25 -1.72 -4.02 8.17
C LEU A 25 -1.22 -5.31 7.53
N VAL A 26 -0.41 -5.23 6.46
CA VAL A 26 0.23 -6.42 5.86
C VAL A 26 1.05 -7.16 6.92
N ARG A 27 1.90 -6.46 7.66
CA ARG A 27 2.74 -7.08 8.70
C ARG A 27 1.93 -7.68 9.83
N ASP A 28 0.88 -6.98 10.27
CA ASP A 28 0.01 -7.45 11.34
C ASP A 28 -0.73 -8.72 10.89
N PHE A 29 -1.31 -8.71 9.69
CA PHE A 29 -2.01 -9.87 9.13
C PHE A 29 -1.08 -11.06 8.86
N GLU A 30 0.13 -10.83 8.35
CA GLU A 30 1.15 -11.89 8.24
C GLU A 30 1.49 -12.48 9.61
N THR A 31 1.64 -11.63 10.62
CA THR A 31 1.95 -12.07 11.99
C THR A 31 0.79 -12.87 12.58
N TYR A 32 -0.45 -12.39 12.49
CA TYR A 32 -1.62 -13.11 12.97
C TYR A 32 -1.84 -14.44 12.25
N SER A 33 -1.60 -14.49 10.93
CA SER A 33 -1.70 -15.74 10.18
C SER A 33 -0.71 -16.80 10.67
N ARG A 34 0.38 -16.39 11.31
CA ARG A 34 1.42 -17.29 11.85
C ARG A 34 1.23 -17.61 13.33
N GLU A 35 0.69 -16.67 14.11
CA GLU A 35 0.48 -16.84 15.56
C GLU A 35 -0.81 -17.58 15.90
N ILE A 36 -1.81 -17.55 15.02
CA ILE A 36 -3.08 -18.27 15.22
C ILE A 36 -2.86 -19.76 14.90
N GLU A 37 -2.70 -20.55 15.96
CA GLU A 37 -2.54 -22.02 15.87
C GLU A 37 -3.86 -22.77 16.16
N ASP A 38 -4.80 -22.13 16.87
CA ASP A 38 -6.04 -22.76 17.33
C ASP A 38 -7.17 -22.76 16.27
N ASN A 39 -7.13 -21.84 15.31
CA ASN A 39 -8.15 -21.71 14.27
C ASN A 39 -7.55 -21.49 12.88
N LYS A 40 -7.40 -22.59 12.13
CA LYS A 40 -6.80 -22.59 10.80
C LYS A 40 -7.56 -21.72 9.79
N GLU A 41 -8.89 -21.71 9.83
CA GLU A 41 -9.69 -20.92 8.88
C GLU A 41 -9.44 -19.41 9.06
N VAL A 42 -9.31 -18.97 10.31
CA VAL A 42 -9.00 -17.58 10.64
C VAL A 42 -7.55 -17.24 10.27
N ALA A 43 -6.60 -18.14 10.52
CA ALA A 43 -5.21 -17.97 10.10
C ALA A 43 -5.09 -17.82 8.57
N GLU A 44 -5.77 -18.67 7.80
CA GLU A 44 -5.80 -18.58 6.33
C GLU A 44 -6.48 -17.30 5.84
N MET A 45 -7.55 -16.83 6.51
CA MET A 45 -8.20 -15.56 6.19
C MET A 45 -7.24 -14.37 6.37
N PHE A 46 -6.50 -14.31 7.48
CA PHE A 46 -5.49 -13.27 7.69
C PHE A 46 -4.36 -13.34 6.66
N GLY A 47 -3.94 -14.54 6.25
CA GLY A 47 -2.98 -14.70 5.16
C GLY A 47 -3.47 -14.06 3.85
N ARG A 48 -4.73 -14.30 3.47
CA ARG A 48 -5.32 -13.67 2.28
C ARG A 48 -5.42 -12.16 2.41
N PHE A 49 -5.79 -11.66 3.58
CA PHE A 49 -5.83 -10.22 3.82
C PHE A 49 -4.44 -9.58 3.71
N ALA A 50 -3.38 -10.25 4.19
CA ALA A 50 -2.02 -9.77 3.99
C ALA A 50 -1.66 -9.65 2.49
N GLU A 51 -2.06 -10.63 1.67
CA GLU A 51 -1.86 -10.58 0.22
C GLU A 51 -2.64 -9.43 -0.43
N ASP A 52 -3.92 -9.26 -0.10
CA ASP A 52 -4.77 -8.18 -0.64
C ASP A 52 -4.25 -6.80 -0.23
N GLU A 53 -3.87 -6.60 1.04
CA GLU A 53 -3.27 -5.34 1.47
C GLU A 53 -1.89 -5.12 0.83
N GLY A 54 -1.15 -6.17 0.51
CA GLY A 54 0.06 -6.09 -0.31
C GLY A 54 -0.20 -5.47 -1.70
N HIS A 55 -1.29 -5.88 -2.36
CA HIS A 55 -1.72 -5.29 -3.62
C HIS A 55 -2.19 -3.84 -3.47
N HIS A 56 -2.91 -3.52 -2.39
CA HIS A 56 -3.31 -2.15 -2.10
C HIS A 56 -2.09 -1.24 -1.85
N ALA A 57 -1.11 -1.71 -1.08
CA ALA A 57 0.14 -1.00 -0.81
C ALA A 57 0.95 -0.78 -2.10
N ALA A 58 1.03 -1.77 -2.98
CA ALA A 58 1.68 -1.63 -4.27
C ALA A 58 1.02 -0.52 -5.12
N ARG A 59 -0.31 -0.52 -5.20
CA ARG A 59 -1.07 0.51 -5.94
C ARG A 59 -0.89 1.91 -5.36
N LEU A 60 -0.92 2.05 -4.03
CA LEU A 60 -0.71 3.32 -3.35
C LEU A 60 0.71 3.86 -3.61
N LEU A 61 1.71 2.98 -3.66
CA LEU A 61 3.09 3.34 -4.00
C LEU A 61 3.23 3.80 -5.44
N GLU A 62 2.52 3.19 -6.39
CA GLU A 62 2.47 3.65 -7.78
C GLU A 62 1.92 5.08 -7.87
N VAL A 63 0.79 5.35 -7.20
CA VAL A 63 0.20 6.70 -7.15
C VAL A 63 1.15 7.71 -6.52
N LEU A 64 1.88 7.35 -5.45
CA LEU A 64 2.91 8.22 -4.85
C LEU A 64 4.01 8.58 -5.85
N ARG A 65 4.52 7.59 -6.60
CA ARG A 65 5.56 7.82 -7.62
C ARG A 65 5.09 8.75 -8.73
N GLU A 66 3.82 8.62 -9.13
CA GLU A 66 3.17 9.51 -10.11
C GLU A 66 3.06 10.94 -9.57
N LEU A 67 2.65 11.11 -8.30
CA LEU A 67 2.56 12.42 -7.63
C LEU A 67 3.92 13.08 -7.45
N GLU A 68 4.99 12.31 -7.23
CA GLU A 68 6.37 12.81 -7.09
C GLU A 68 7.06 13.09 -8.43
N GLY A 69 6.42 12.79 -9.56
CA GLY A 69 6.91 13.16 -10.89
C GLY A 69 8.03 12.29 -11.42
N THR A 70 8.30 11.13 -10.81
CA THR A 70 9.21 10.13 -11.39
C THR A 70 8.46 9.32 -12.45
N LYS A 71 8.18 9.91 -13.62
CA LYS A 71 7.58 9.18 -14.74
C LYS A 71 8.42 7.93 -15.05
N PRO A 72 7.98 6.69 -14.76
CA PRO A 72 8.47 5.59 -15.54
C PRO A 72 7.81 5.77 -16.90
N LYS A 73 8.62 6.07 -17.92
CA LYS A 73 8.15 6.12 -19.31
C LYS A 73 7.27 4.87 -19.52
N ARG A 74 5.99 5.07 -19.88
CA ARG A 74 5.18 4.01 -20.46
C ARG A 74 5.97 3.50 -21.67
N CYS A 75 6.70 2.41 -21.49
CA CYS A 75 7.26 1.67 -22.61
C CYS A 75 6.04 1.02 -23.25
N GLY A 76 5.50 1.69 -24.28
CA GLY A 76 4.41 1.15 -25.06
C GLY A 76 4.84 -0.22 -25.56
N LYS A 77 4.12 -1.27 -25.14
CA LYS A 77 4.09 -2.52 -25.89
C LYS A 77 3.55 -2.16 -27.28
N LYS A 78 4.45 -1.86 -28.22
CA LYS A 78 4.14 -2.02 -29.63
C LYS A 78 3.79 -3.49 -29.79
N LYS A 79 2.54 -3.75 -30.18
CA LYS A 79 2.18 -4.97 -30.88
C LYS A 79 3.02 -4.95 -32.15
N ASP A 80 4.11 -5.71 -32.18
CA ASP A 80 4.70 -6.11 -33.43
C ASP A 80 3.93 -7.33 -33.91
N GLU A 81 3.08 -7.03 -34.88
CA GLU A 81 2.37 -7.93 -35.77
C GLU A 81 3.41 -8.64 -36.65
N SER A 82 3.41 -9.97 -36.65
CA SER A 82 3.99 -10.82 -37.69
C SER A 82 3.32 -12.18 -37.65
#